data_AF-I3WS36-F1
#
_entry.id   AF-I3WS36-F1
#
_cell.length_a   1.000
_cell.length_b   1.000
_cell.length_c   1.000
_cell.angle_alpha   90.00
_cell.angle_beta   90.00
_cell.angle_gamma   90.00
#
_symmetry.space_group_name_H-M   'P 1'
#
loop_
_entity.id
_entity.type
_entity.pdbx_description
1 polymer ?
#
loop_
_entity_poly.entity_id
_entity_poly.type
_entity_poly.pdbx_seq_one_letter_code
_entity_poly.pdbx_strand_id
1 'polypeptide(L)'
;RNLAISEAVSHLGLYYAPDPSSQIACSIGGNVNENSGGVHCLKYGLTLHNVLRIRGVLMNGEVVEFGSLAPDSPGLDLLAIVIGSEGMLAVVTEVTVKLIAKPKMARVIMASFDDIEKGGNAVAAIIAAGIIPAGLEMMDQATTRAVEEFVNAGYDLEAVAILLCESDGTPEEVAEEIERMTKVLEQSGASGIRISKDETERLKFWSGRKNAFPAAGRIAADYYCMDGTIPRRHITTLLKRI
;
A
#
# COMPACT_ATOMS: atom_id res chain seq x y z
N ARG A 1 -18.28 -0.18 -1.15
CA ARG A 1 -16.99 -0.73 -0.68
C ARG A 1 -15.93 -0.38 -1.73
N ASN A 2 -14.70 -0.01 -1.36
CA ASN A 2 -13.62 0.28 -2.31
C ASN A 2 -13.41 -0.89 -3.30
N LEU A 3 -13.24 -2.10 -2.76
CA LEU A 3 -12.96 -3.31 -3.58
C LEU A 3 -14.06 -3.60 -4.61
N ALA A 4 -15.31 -3.20 -4.32
CA ALA A 4 -16.44 -3.41 -5.22
C ALA A 4 -16.28 -2.70 -6.57
N ILE A 5 -15.47 -1.65 -6.65
CA ILE A 5 -15.15 -0.98 -7.92
C ILE A 5 -14.37 -1.95 -8.82
N SER A 6 -13.27 -2.50 -8.31
CA SER A 6 -12.43 -3.47 -9.05
C SER A 6 -13.19 -4.75 -9.37
N GLU A 7 -14.06 -5.24 -8.47
CA GLU A 7 -14.96 -6.36 -8.74
C GLU A 7 -15.86 -6.08 -9.95
N ALA A 8 -16.50 -4.90 -9.99
CA ALA A 8 -17.44 -4.52 -11.05
C ALA A 8 -16.80 -4.39 -12.43
N VAL A 9 -15.55 -3.93 -12.51
CA VAL A 9 -14.84 -3.70 -13.79
C VAL A 9 -13.86 -4.81 -14.16
N SER A 10 -13.78 -5.88 -13.35
CA SER A 10 -12.83 -6.99 -13.53
C SER A 10 -12.91 -7.65 -14.91
N HIS A 11 -14.12 -7.75 -15.48
CA HIS A 11 -14.39 -8.29 -16.81
C HIS A 11 -13.74 -7.49 -17.96
N LEU A 12 -13.36 -6.23 -17.70
CA LEU A 12 -12.65 -5.36 -18.64
C LEU A 12 -11.12 -5.47 -18.50
N GLY A 13 -10.62 -6.27 -17.55
CA GLY A 13 -9.19 -6.32 -17.23
C GLY A 13 -8.67 -5.05 -16.56
N LEU A 14 -9.56 -4.26 -15.94
CA LEU A 14 -9.25 -3.01 -15.27
C LEU A 14 -9.43 -3.13 -13.75
N TYR A 15 -8.84 -2.22 -12.97
CA TYR A 15 -9.05 -2.08 -11.53
C TYR A 15 -8.84 -0.65 -11.03
N TYR A 16 -9.36 -0.37 -9.82
CA TYR A 16 -9.06 0.85 -9.07
C TYR A 16 -7.83 0.62 -8.17
N ALA A 17 -6.81 1.46 -8.30
CA ALA A 17 -5.49 1.17 -7.77
C ALA A 17 -5.33 1.34 -6.25
N PRO A 18 -5.85 2.40 -5.60
CA PRO A 18 -5.71 2.57 -4.16
C PRO A 18 -6.38 1.44 -3.36
N ASP A 19 -5.56 0.71 -2.59
CA ASP A 19 -5.94 -0.55 -1.95
C ASP A 19 -5.70 -0.54 -0.43
N PRO A 20 -6.34 0.36 0.34
CA PRO A 20 -6.15 0.41 1.79
C PRO A 20 -6.41 -0.96 2.42
N SER A 21 -5.78 -1.25 3.57
CA SER A 21 -5.99 -2.55 4.25
C SER A 21 -7.47 -2.82 4.55
N SER A 22 -8.25 -1.76 4.75
CA SER A 22 -9.71 -1.79 4.96
C SER A 22 -10.55 -1.89 3.67
N GLN A 23 -9.97 -2.07 2.48
CA GLN A 23 -10.66 -2.05 1.17
C GLN A 23 -11.90 -2.96 1.07
N ILE A 24 -11.94 -4.04 1.85
CA ILE A 24 -13.07 -4.96 1.96
C ILE A 24 -14.29 -4.35 2.67
N ALA A 25 -14.09 -3.28 3.44
CA ALA A 25 -15.10 -2.63 4.28
C ALA A 25 -15.28 -1.13 3.99
N CYS A 26 -14.20 -0.38 3.72
CA CYS A 26 -14.27 1.06 3.54
C CYS A 26 -15.10 1.47 2.30
N SER A 27 -15.72 2.64 2.36
CA SER A 27 -16.48 3.22 1.24
C SER A 27 -15.57 4.10 0.37
N ILE A 28 -15.96 4.33 -0.90
CA ILE A 28 -15.19 5.22 -1.78
C ILE A 28 -15.23 6.68 -1.31
N GLY A 29 -16.36 7.14 -0.75
CA GLY A 29 -16.47 8.48 -0.16
C GLY A 29 -15.58 8.64 1.08
N GLY A 30 -15.50 7.61 1.92
CA GLY A 30 -14.55 7.58 3.04
C GLY A 30 -13.11 7.68 2.56
N ASN A 31 -12.73 6.90 1.53
CA ASN A 31 -11.38 6.98 0.96
C ASN A 31 -11.04 8.36 0.41
N VAL A 32 -12.01 9.04 -0.22
CA VAL A 32 -11.87 10.42 -0.67
C VAL A 32 -11.63 11.36 0.50
N ASN A 33 -12.45 11.27 1.55
CA ASN A 33 -12.36 12.14 2.72
C ASN A 33 -11.06 11.95 3.50
N GLU A 34 -10.50 10.75 3.51
CA GLU A 34 -9.23 10.42 4.20
C GLU A 34 -8.00 10.46 3.28
N ASN A 35 -8.16 10.81 2.00
CA ASN A 35 -7.14 10.66 0.97
C ASN A 35 -6.40 9.31 1.05
N SER A 36 -7.15 8.22 1.20
CA SER A 36 -6.59 6.91 1.58
C SER A 36 -5.51 6.44 0.59
N GLY A 37 -4.44 5.90 1.16
CA GLY A 37 -3.40 5.17 0.43
C GLY A 37 -3.67 3.67 0.39
N GLY A 38 -2.61 2.90 0.53
CA GLY A 38 -2.62 1.44 0.46
C GLY A 38 -1.21 0.93 0.23
N VAL A 39 -1.07 -0.40 0.11
CA VAL A 39 0.23 -1.05 -0.12
C VAL A 39 0.86 -0.54 -1.43
N HIS A 40 0.04 -0.30 -2.44
CA HIS A 40 0.54 0.04 -3.78
C HIS A 40 0.56 1.54 -4.08
N CYS A 41 0.41 2.40 -3.06
CA CYS A 41 0.42 3.84 -3.26
C CYS A 41 1.78 4.39 -3.70
N LEU A 42 2.87 3.66 -3.46
CA LEU A 42 4.21 4.04 -3.89
C LEU A 42 4.30 4.11 -5.43
N LYS A 43 3.71 3.13 -6.12
CA LYS A 43 3.71 3.05 -7.59
C LYS A 43 2.50 3.74 -8.23
N TYR A 44 1.32 3.62 -7.61
CA TYR A 44 0.06 4.08 -8.20
C TYR A 44 -0.54 5.34 -7.56
N GLY A 45 0.10 5.87 -6.53
CA GLY A 45 -0.36 7.06 -5.82
C GLY A 45 -1.53 6.81 -4.87
N LEU A 46 -1.85 7.85 -4.10
CA LEU A 46 -2.99 7.92 -3.20
C LEU A 46 -4.33 8.12 -3.93
N THR A 47 -5.44 8.14 -3.17
CA THR A 47 -6.79 8.46 -3.68
C THR A 47 -6.81 9.77 -4.49
N LEU A 48 -6.11 10.82 -4.04
CA LEU A 48 -5.95 12.08 -4.78
C LEU A 48 -5.51 11.89 -6.25
N HIS A 49 -4.60 10.95 -6.51
CA HIS A 49 -4.07 10.72 -7.86
C HIS A 49 -4.97 9.85 -8.74
N ASN A 50 -6.01 9.25 -8.14
CA ASN A 50 -6.86 8.24 -8.77
C ASN A 50 -8.32 8.66 -8.85
N VAL A 51 -8.66 9.88 -8.40
CA VAL A 51 -9.99 10.47 -8.53
C VAL A 51 -9.94 11.58 -9.58
N LEU A 52 -10.91 11.57 -10.49
CA LEU A 52 -11.02 12.56 -11.56
C LEU A 52 -12.05 13.64 -11.23
N ARG A 53 -13.15 13.23 -10.59
CA ARG A 53 -14.27 14.12 -10.26
C ARG A 53 -15.03 13.64 -9.04
N ILE A 54 -15.52 14.58 -8.24
CA ILE A 54 -16.42 14.35 -7.11
C ILE A 54 -17.69 15.16 -7.31
N ARG A 55 -18.84 14.58 -7.00
CA ARG A 55 -20.09 15.30 -6.72
C ARG A 55 -20.34 15.24 -5.22
N GLY A 56 -20.70 16.37 -4.62
CA GLY A 56 -20.97 16.44 -3.19
C GLY A 56 -21.98 17.53 -2.83
N VAL A 57 -22.33 17.57 -1.55
CA VAL A 57 -23.29 18.53 -0.98
C VAL A 57 -22.59 19.37 0.07
N LEU A 58 -22.63 20.69 -0.08
CA LEU A 58 -22.11 21.64 0.89
C LEU A 58 -23.04 21.78 2.12
N MET A 59 -22.56 22.41 3.19
CA MET A 59 -23.36 22.62 4.42
C MET A 59 -24.65 23.43 4.20
N ASN A 60 -24.69 24.30 3.19
CA ASN A 60 -25.89 25.06 2.81
C ASN A 60 -26.90 24.23 1.97
N GLY A 61 -26.60 22.96 1.69
CA GLY A 61 -27.41 22.07 0.86
C GLY A 61 -27.15 22.19 -0.65
N GLU A 62 -26.24 23.07 -1.07
CA GLU A 62 -25.89 23.23 -2.48
C GLU A 62 -25.14 21.99 -3.01
N VAL A 63 -25.55 21.52 -4.18
CA VAL A 63 -24.88 20.42 -4.87
C VAL A 63 -23.77 20.98 -5.75
N VAL A 64 -22.55 20.50 -5.54
CA VAL A 64 -21.34 20.97 -6.23
C VAL A 64 -20.62 19.80 -6.90
N GLU A 65 -19.87 20.12 -7.96
CA GLU A 65 -18.96 19.19 -8.61
C GLU A 65 -17.54 19.77 -8.61
N PHE A 66 -16.56 18.94 -8.27
CA PHE A 66 -15.13 19.26 -8.28
C PHE A 66 -14.39 18.32 -9.22
N GLY A 67 -13.40 18.84 -9.94
CA GLY A 67 -12.65 18.07 -10.94
C GLY A 67 -13.36 17.96 -12.28
N SER A 68 -12.85 17.10 -13.17
CA SER A 68 -13.39 16.94 -14.52
C SER A 68 -13.07 15.55 -15.09
N LEU A 69 -13.65 15.20 -16.24
CA LEU A 69 -13.29 13.97 -16.96
C LEU A 69 -12.04 14.15 -17.83
N ALA A 70 -11.57 15.38 -18.00
CA ALA A 70 -10.38 15.66 -18.77
C ALA A 70 -9.13 15.44 -17.89
N PRO A 71 -7.97 15.14 -18.50
CA PRO A 71 -6.71 15.01 -17.75
C PRO A 71 -6.30 16.30 -17.01
N ASP A 72 -6.81 17.44 -17.44
CA ASP A 72 -6.58 18.76 -16.84
C ASP A 72 -7.81 19.65 -17.05
N SER A 73 -7.97 20.66 -16.20
CA SER A 73 -9.06 21.64 -16.25
C SER A 73 -8.57 23.04 -15.90
N PRO A 74 -9.04 24.10 -16.58
CA PRO A 74 -8.60 25.46 -16.30
C PRO A 74 -9.04 25.91 -14.91
N GLY A 75 -8.20 26.71 -14.24
CA GLY A 75 -8.51 27.31 -12.94
C GLY A 75 -7.78 26.62 -11.78
N LEU A 76 -8.36 26.72 -10.59
CA LEU A 76 -7.81 26.10 -9.38
C LEU A 76 -8.21 24.63 -9.30
N ASP A 77 -7.29 23.78 -8.89
CA ASP A 77 -7.60 22.39 -8.53
C ASP A 77 -8.30 22.33 -7.17
N LEU A 78 -9.61 22.60 -7.19
CA LEU A 78 -10.46 22.50 -5.99
C LEU A 78 -10.72 21.04 -5.60
N LEU A 79 -10.51 20.08 -6.50
CA LEU A 79 -10.65 18.66 -6.20
C LEU A 79 -9.62 18.25 -5.14
N ALA A 80 -8.38 18.72 -5.27
CA ALA A 80 -7.31 18.46 -4.31
C ALA A 80 -7.57 19.01 -2.91
N ILE A 81 -8.38 20.07 -2.77
CA ILE A 81 -8.74 20.66 -1.48
C ILE A 81 -9.81 19.80 -0.78
N VAL A 82 -10.73 19.21 -1.55
CA VAL A 82 -11.84 18.41 -1.01
C VAL A 82 -11.38 17.02 -0.61
N ILE A 83 -10.45 16.42 -1.36
CA ILE A 83 -9.85 15.13 -1.03
C ILE A 83 -8.96 15.29 0.21
N GLY A 84 -9.18 14.46 1.24
CA GLY A 84 -8.50 14.59 2.52
C GLY A 84 -9.14 15.61 3.47
N SER A 85 -10.31 16.17 3.14
CA SER A 85 -10.99 17.14 4.00
C SER A 85 -11.75 16.55 5.19
N GLU A 86 -11.72 15.22 5.34
CA GLU A 86 -12.44 14.50 6.41
C GLU A 86 -13.96 14.81 6.45
N GLY A 87 -14.53 15.19 5.30
CA GLY A 87 -15.95 15.56 5.18
C GLY A 87 -16.29 16.97 5.69
N MET A 88 -15.30 17.78 6.06
CA MET A 88 -15.49 19.13 6.60
C MET A 88 -15.94 20.16 5.56
N LEU A 89 -15.65 19.91 4.27
CA LEU A 89 -15.96 20.83 3.18
C LEU A 89 -17.20 20.44 2.38
N ALA A 90 -17.43 19.15 2.16
CA ALA A 90 -18.58 18.63 1.44
C ALA A 90 -18.87 17.18 1.83
N VAL A 91 -20.15 16.79 1.79
CA VAL A 91 -20.57 15.39 1.86
C VAL A 91 -20.46 14.79 0.46
N VAL A 92 -19.50 13.88 0.25
CA VAL A 92 -19.27 13.20 -1.02
C VAL A 92 -20.42 12.24 -1.34
N THR A 93 -21.06 12.42 -2.50
CA THR A 93 -22.19 11.58 -2.95
C THR A 93 -21.83 10.71 -4.15
N GLU A 94 -21.01 11.19 -5.07
CA GLU A 94 -20.55 10.44 -6.24
C GLU A 94 -19.06 10.66 -6.48
N VAL A 95 -18.36 9.63 -6.95
CA VAL A 95 -16.92 9.68 -7.24
C VAL A 95 -16.68 9.07 -8.61
N THR A 96 -16.04 9.84 -9.49
CA THR A 96 -15.49 9.34 -10.75
C THR A 96 -14.01 9.02 -10.54
N VAL A 97 -13.64 7.75 -10.70
CA VAL A 97 -12.28 7.27 -10.49
C VAL A 97 -11.56 6.97 -11.81
N LYS A 98 -10.24 7.05 -11.78
CA LYS A 98 -9.37 6.50 -12.81
C LYS A 98 -9.27 4.99 -12.62
N LEU A 99 -9.43 4.24 -13.70
CA LEU A 99 -9.17 2.80 -13.74
C LEU A 99 -7.91 2.53 -14.56
N ILE A 100 -7.13 1.55 -14.12
CA ILE A 100 -5.90 1.14 -14.82
C ILE A 100 -5.96 -0.34 -15.17
N ALA A 101 -5.17 -0.75 -16.16
CA ALA A 101 -5.06 -2.15 -16.55
C ALA A 101 -4.47 -2.99 -15.43
N LYS A 102 -5.04 -4.17 -15.18
CA LYS A 102 -4.47 -5.14 -14.26
C LYS A 102 -3.10 -5.60 -14.79
N PRO A 103 -2.05 -5.61 -13.95
CA PRO A 103 -0.74 -6.15 -14.36
C PRO A 103 -0.85 -7.59 -14.84
N LYS A 104 -0.02 -7.97 -15.83
CA LYS A 104 0.01 -9.35 -16.36
C LYS A 104 0.60 -10.31 -15.34
N MET A 105 1.53 -9.83 -14.53
CA MET A 105 2.21 -10.58 -13.48
C MET A 105 2.49 -9.67 -12.29
N ALA A 106 2.48 -10.27 -11.10
CA ALA A 106 3.05 -9.70 -9.89
C ALA A 106 3.85 -10.78 -9.15
N ARG A 107 4.93 -10.38 -8.49
CA ARG A 107 5.78 -11.24 -7.67
C ARG A 107 6.27 -10.46 -6.46
N VAL A 108 6.31 -11.13 -5.32
CA VAL A 108 6.78 -10.53 -4.06
C VAL A 108 8.00 -11.27 -3.55
N ILE A 109 9.00 -10.50 -3.13
CA ILE A 109 10.16 -10.95 -2.39
C ILE A 109 9.85 -10.79 -0.90
N MET A 110 10.05 -11.87 -0.15
CA MET A 110 10.09 -11.84 1.31
C MET A 110 11.56 -11.98 1.74
N ALA A 111 12.11 -10.90 2.30
CA ALA A 111 13.48 -10.83 2.77
C ALA A 111 13.52 -10.78 4.30
N SER A 112 14.29 -11.69 4.90
CA SER A 112 14.58 -11.73 6.33
C SER A 112 15.82 -10.89 6.64
N PHE A 113 15.80 -10.20 7.78
CA PHE A 113 16.96 -9.50 8.33
C PHE A 113 17.16 -9.89 9.80
N ASP A 114 18.41 -10.10 10.17
CA ASP A 114 18.86 -10.37 11.55
C ASP A 114 19.06 -9.08 12.37
N ASP A 115 18.90 -7.92 11.74
CA ASP A 115 19.05 -6.60 12.35
C ASP A 115 18.09 -5.60 11.71
N ILE A 116 17.46 -4.76 12.55
CA ILE A 116 16.45 -3.79 12.12
C ILE A 116 17.04 -2.66 11.27
N GLU A 117 18.32 -2.30 11.47
CA GLU A 117 18.99 -1.29 10.65
C GLU A 117 19.23 -1.79 9.25
N LYS A 118 19.64 -3.05 9.09
CA LYS A 118 19.81 -3.65 7.76
C LYS A 118 18.50 -3.59 6.97
N GLY A 119 17.37 -3.93 7.59
CA GLY A 119 16.05 -3.81 6.97
C GLY A 119 15.67 -2.37 6.60
N GLY A 120 15.84 -1.43 7.54
CA GLY A 120 15.58 -0.01 7.29
C GLY A 120 16.48 0.61 6.20
N ASN A 121 17.76 0.23 6.19
CA ASN A 121 18.72 0.66 5.16
C ASN A 121 18.39 0.05 3.80
N ALA A 122 17.90 -1.20 3.75
CA ALA A 122 17.47 -1.84 2.52
C ALA A 122 16.30 -1.08 1.84
N VAL A 123 15.33 -0.60 2.62
CA VAL A 123 14.25 0.27 2.11
C VAL A 123 14.82 1.52 1.44
N ALA A 124 15.76 2.21 2.11
CA ALA A 124 16.40 3.39 1.55
C ALA A 124 17.23 3.06 0.30
N ALA A 125 17.94 1.93 0.30
CA ALA A 125 18.78 1.48 -0.80
C ALA A 125 17.98 1.12 -2.06
N ILE A 126 16.83 0.46 -1.92
CA ILE A 126 15.94 0.14 -3.05
C ILE A 126 15.52 1.41 -3.78
N ILE A 127 15.05 2.43 -3.04
CA ILE A 127 14.63 3.68 -3.66
C ILE A 127 15.84 4.47 -4.20
N ALA A 128 16.99 4.44 -3.51
CA ALA A 128 18.21 5.09 -3.99
C ALA A 128 18.76 4.45 -5.28
N ALA A 129 18.52 3.16 -5.51
CA ALA A 129 18.83 2.45 -6.75
C ALA A 129 17.86 2.80 -7.91
N GLY A 130 16.93 3.73 -7.69
CA GLY A 130 15.94 4.15 -8.69
C GLY A 130 14.85 3.12 -8.96
N ILE A 131 14.63 2.18 -8.03
CA ILE A 131 13.58 1.16 -8.13
C ILE A 131 12.33 1.70 -7.43
N ILE A 132 11.18 1.63 -8.11
CA ILE A 132 9.87 1.97 -7.55
C ILE A 132 9.05 0.68 -7.49
N PRO A 133 9.19 -0.11 -6.41
CA PRO A 133 8.43 -1.34 -6.27
C PRO A 133 6.93 -1.03 -6.20
N ALA A 134 6.12 -2.00 -6.65
CA ALA A 134 4.68 -1.95 -6.53
C ALA A 134 4.22 -1.97 -5.07
N GLY A 135 4.99 -2.60 -4.16
CA GLY A 135 4.76 -2.55 -2.71
C GLY A 135 6.07 -2.71 -1.95
N LEU A 136 6.21 -1.99 -0.83
CA LEU A 136 7.41 -2.03 0.01
C LEU A 136 7.03 -1.88 1.49
N GLU A 137 6.88 -3.00 2.18
CA GLU A 137 6.28 -3.07 3.51
C GLU A 137 7.14 -3.89 4.46
N MET A 138 7.39 -3.36 5.67
CA MET A 138 8.22 -4.02 6.67
C MET A 138 7.39 -4.40 7.90
N MET A 139 7.75 -5.53 8.52
CA MET A 139 7.21 -5.97 9.80
C MET A 139 8.38 -6.33 10.73
N ASP A 140 8.25 -5.97 12.00
CA ASP A 140 9.16 -6.41 13.05
C ASP A 140 8.89 -7.87 13.45
N GLN A 141 9.78 -8.44 14.27
CA GLN A 141 9.66 -9.82 14.73
C GLN A 141 8.37 -10.07 15.52
N ALA A 142 7.97 -9.13 16.37
CA ALA A 142 6.77 -9.26 17.19
C ALA A 142 5.51 -9.36 16.32
N THR A 143 5.36 -8.46 15.35
CA THR A 143 4.27 -8.50 14.38
C THR A 143 4.32 -9.77 13.53
N THR A 144 5.51 -10.16 13.08
CA THR A 144 5.72 -11.36 12.28
C THR A 144 5.23 -12.62 13.00
N ARG A 145 5.61 -12.78 14.28
CA ARG A 145 5.15 -13.90 15.12
C ARG A 145 3.63 -13.86 15.32
N ALA A 146 3.09 -12.67 15.56
CA ALA A 146 1.65 -12.49 15.74
C ALA A 146 0.85 -12.91 14.50
N VAL A 147 1.28 -12.53 13.29
CA VAL A 147 0.53 -12.82 12.07
C VAL A 147 0.68 -14.27 11.62
N GLU A 148 1.87 -14.86 11.78
CA GLU A 148 2.16 -16.22 11.28
C GLU A 148 1.27 -17.28 11.93
N GLU A 149 0.92 -17.13 13.21
CA GLU A 149 0.01 -18.05 13.93
C GLU A 149 -1.33 -18.23 13.20
N PHE A 150 -1.76 -17.21 12.44
CA PHE A 150 -3.03 -17.21 11.73
C PHE A 150 -2.87 -17.50 10.24
N VAL A 151 -1.93 -16.83 9.57
CA VAL A 151 -1.83 -16.88 8.11
C VAL A 151 -0.97 -18.03 7.60
N ASN A 152 -0.09 -18.57 8.45
CA ASN A 152 0.82 -19.67 8.16
C ASN A 152 1.55 -19.46 6.81
N ALA A 153 2.03 -18.25 6.56
CA ALA A 153 2.66 -17.85 5.29
C ALA A 153 4.09 -18.39 5.14
N GLY A 154 4.64 -18.95 6.21
CA GLY A 154 6.02 -19.43 6.29
C GLY A 154 6.99 -18.28 6.49
N TYR A 155 6.59 -17.25 7.26
CA TYR A 155 7.51 -16.19 7.68
C TYR A 155 8.64 -16.76 8.53
N ASP A 156 9.80 -16.12 8.45
CA ASP A 156 10.95 -16.42 9.30
C ASP A 156 10.74 -15.80 10.69
N LEU A 157 10.47 -16.65 11.68
CA LEU A 157 10.17 -16.23 13.06
C LEU A 157 11.40 -15.85 13.88
N GLU A 158 12.60 -16.13 13.34
CA GLU A 158 13.88 -15.77 13.93
C GLU A 158 14.42 -14.45 13.37
N ALA A 159 13.91 -14.00 12.22
CA ALA A 159 14.23 -12.68 11.68
C ALA A 159 13.79 -11.58 12.66
N VAL A 160 14.64 -10.56 12.83
CA VAL A 160 14.32 -9.33 13.58
C VAL A 160 13.37 -8.44 12.78
N ALA A 161 13.49 -8.48 11.45
CA ALA A 161 12.58 -7.80 10.54
C ALA A 161 12.36 -8.61 9.26
N ILE A 162 11.15 -8.51 8.71
CA ILE A 162 10.81 -9.01 7.37
C ILE A 162 10.43 -7.81 6.50
N LEU A 163 11.02 -7.76 5.29
CA LEU A 163 10.68 -6.79 4.27
C LEU A 163 10.01 -7.51 3.08
N LEU A 164 8.80 -7.06 2.73
CA LEU A 164 8.08 -7.46 1.54
C LEU A 164 8.34 -6.43 0.42
N CYS A 165 8.88 -6.88 -0.71
CA CYS A 165 9.11 -6.06 -1.90
C CYS A 165 8.35 -6.66 -3.09
N GLU A 166 7.31 -6.00 -3.57
CA GLU A 166 6.55 -6.47 -4.73
C GLU A 166 6.93 -5.73 -6.01
N SER A 167 7.02 -6.46 -7.10
CA SER A 167 7.01 -5.94 -8.46
C SER A 167 5.79 -6.45 -9.22
N ASP A 168 5.22 -5.59 -10.05
CA ASP A 168 4.13 -5.92 -10.97
C ASP A 168 4.33 -5.27 -12.34
N GLY A 169 3.80 -5.90 -13.40
CA GLY A 169 3.98 -5.45 -14.77
C GLY A 169 3.83 -6.56 -15.79
N THR A 170 4.62 -6.49 -16.86
CA THR A 170 4.85 -7.64 -17.75
C THR A 170 5.80 -8.65 -17.10
N PRO A 171 5.82 -9.92 -17.57
CA PRO A 171 6.76 -10.92 -17.05
C PRO A 171 8.23 -10.49 -17.11
N GLU A 172 8.62 -9.74 -18.14
CA GLU A 172 9.99 -9.26 -18.34
C GLU A 172 10.34 -8.14 -17.35
N GLU A 173 9.44 -7.16 -17.17
CA GLU A 173 9.60 -6.08 -16.18
C GLU A 173 9.72 -6.64 -14.76
N VAL A 174 8.83 -7.58 -14.41
CA VAL A 174 8.84 -8.23 -13.09
C VAL A 174 10.12 -9.03 -12.89
N ALA A 175 10.58 -9.78 -13.89
CA ALA A 175 11.82 -10.56 -13.77
C ALA A 175 13.04 -9.65 -13.54
N GLU A 176 13.17 -8.57 -14.30
CA GLU A 176 14.26 -7.61 -14.16
C GLU A 176 14.22 -6.93 -12.79
N GLU A 177 13.06 -6.44 -12.36
CA GLU A 177 12.93 -5.70 -11.11
C GLU A 177 13.16 -6.60 -9.89
N ILE A 178 12.68 -7.85 -9.93
CA ILE A 178 12.95 -8.85 -8.89
C ILE A 178 14.45 -9.14 -8.78
N GLU A 179 15.16 -9.31 -9.90
CA GLU A 179 16.61 -9.51 -9.88
C GLU A 179 17.34 -8.31 -9.27
N ARG A 180 16.97 -7.09 -9.67
CA ARG A 180 17.56 -5.85 -9.15
C ARG A 180 17.29 -5.66 -7.66
N MET A 181 16.05 -5.87 -7.21
CA MET A 181 15.69 -5.79 -5.80
C MET A 181 16.42 -6.85 -4.97
N THR A 182 16.51 -8.08 -5.47
CA THR A 182 17.23 -9.17 -4.79
C THR A 182 18.69 -8.78 -4.53
N LYS A 183 19.39 -8.27 -5.56
CA LYS A 183 20.78 -7.80 -5.40
C LYS A 183 20.92 -6.72 -4.34
N VAL A 184 20.00 -5.75 -4.30
CA VAL A 184 20.01 -4.68 -3.29
C VAL A 184 19.77 -5.24 -1.88
N LEU A 185 18.83 -6.18 -1.73
CA LEU A 185 18.51 -6.83 -0.46
C LEU A 185 19.70 -7.65 0.06
N GLU A 186 20.35 -8.43 -0.81
CA GLU A 186 21.57 -9.19 -0.48
C GLU A 186 22.71 -8.26 -0.04
N GLN A 187 22.96 -7.18 -0.80
CA GLN A 187 23.98 -6.17 -0.45
C GLN A 187 23.67 -5.44 0.86
N SER A 188 22.39 -5.31 1.20
CA SER A 188 21.94 -4.73 2.46
C SER A 188 22.01 -5.70 3.64
N GLY A 189 22.39 -6.96 3.40
CA GLY A 189 22.61 -7.98 4.42
C GLY A 189 21.38 -8.79 4.79
N ALA A 190 20.46 -9.02 3.85
CA ALA A 190 19.36 -9.97 4.04
C ALA A 190 19.90 -11.37 4.39
N SER A 191 19.39 -11.98 5.45
CA SER A 191 19.77 -13.31 5.93
C SER A 191 19.02 -14.45 5.22
N GLY A 192 17.91 -14.12 4.58
CA GLY A 192 17.11 -15.06 3.80
C GLY A 192 16.25 -14.33 2.78
N ILE A 193 16.08 -14.91 1.58
CA ILE A 193 15.25 -14.34 0.52
C ILE A 193 14.38 -15.44 -0.07
N ARG A 194 13.07 -15.18 -0.17
CA ARG A 194 12.09 -16.05 -0.83
C ARG A 194 11.27 -15.24 -1.81
N ILE A 195 11.22 -15.70 -3.05
CA ILE A 195 10.41 -15.08 -4.11
C ILE A 195 9.18 -15.96 -4.31
N SER A 196 7.99 -15.35 -4.32
CA SER A 196 6.73 -16.07 -4.58
C SER A 196 6.78 -16.78 -5.95
N LYS A 197 6.30 -18.02 -6.06
CA LYS A 197 6.29 -18.77 -7.32
C LYS A 197 5.09 -18.45 -8.19
N ASP A 198 3.97 -18.12 -7.56
CA ASP A 198 2.69 -17.87 -8.20
C ASP A 198 1.84 -16.86 -7.41
N GLU A 199 0.65 -16.56 -7.95
CA GLU A 199 -0.30 -15.61 -7.36
C GLU A 199 -0.80 -16.07 -5.98
N THR A 200 -0.97 -17.37 -5.76
CA THR A 200 -1.43 -17.92 -4.49
C THR A 200 -0.40 -17.66 -3.40
N GLU A 201 0.87 -17.96 -3.66
CA GLU A 201 1.96 -17.69 -2.72
C GLU A 201 2.16 -16.19 -2.49
N ARG A 202 2.04 -15.37 -3.55
CA ARG A 202 2.11 -13.89 -3.44
C ARG A 202 1.02 -13.35 -2.51
N LEU A 203 -0.23 -13.74 -2.72
CA LEU A 203 -1.35 -13.33 -1.86
C LEU A 203 -1.17 -13.83 -0.43
N LYS A 204 -0.59 -15.03 -0.25
CA LYS A 204 -0.28 -15.57 1.07
C LYS A 204 0.76 -14.71 1.80
N PHE A 205 1.84 -14.30 1.14
CA PHE A 205 2.84 -13.40 1.72
C PHE A 205 2.27 -12.02 2.05
N TRP A 206 1.29 -11.51 1.30
CA TRP A 206 0.63 -10.25 1.65
C TRP A 206 -0.41 -10.38 2.77
N SER A 207 -0.98 -11.57 2.93
CA SER A 207 -2.04 -11.80 3.91
C SER A 207 -1.56 -11.52 5.34
N GLY A 208 -0.32 -11.86 5.71
CA GLY A 208 0.21 -11.54 7.04
C GLY A 208 0.26 -10.04 7.28
N ARG A 209 0.87 -9.28 6.35
CA ARG A 209 0.94 -7.82 6.46
C ARG A 209 -0.42 -7.14 6.54
N LYS A 210 -1.41 -7.60 5.76
CA LYS A 210 -2.79 -7.08 5.80
C LYS A 210 -3.54 -7.45 7.10
N ASN A 211 -3.11 -8.51 7.80
CA ASN A 211 -3.72 -8.98 9.05
C ASN A 211 -2.95 -8.57 10.32
N ALA A 212 -1.94 -7.68 10.22
CA ALA A 212 -1.18 -7.21 11.37
C ALA A 212 -2.05 -6.59 12.48
N PHE A 213 -3.00 -5.72 12.13
CA PHE A 213 -3.91 -5.10 13.11
C PHE A 213 -4.86 -6.11 13.77
N PRO A 214 -5.58 -6.97 13.02
CA PRO A 214 -6.36 -8.06 13.61
C PRO A 214 -5.54 -8.99 14.52
N ALA A 215 -4.28 -9.29 14.16
CA ALA A 215 -3.40 -10.13 14.97
C ALA A 215 -3.02 -9.43 16.29
N ALA A 216 -2.65 -8.14 16.24
CA ALA A 216 -2.34 -7.37 17.44
C ALA A 216 -3.51 -7.30 18.44
N GLY A 217 -4.74 -7.12 17.94
CA GLY A 217 -5.96 -7.09 18.77
C GLY A 217 -6.30 -8.41 19.48
N ARG A 218 -5.63 -9.53 19.12
CA ARG A 218 -5.74 -10.80 19.86
C ARG A 218 -4.73 -10.93 20.99
N ILE A 219 -3.62 -10.20 20.89
CA ILE A 219 -2.54 -10.23 21.89
C ILE A 219 -2.88 -9.34 23.08
N ALA A 220 -3.41 -8.14 22.79
CA ALA A 220 -3.78 -7.18 23.82
C ALA A 220 -5.13 -6.53 23.50
N ALA A 221 -5.93 -6.30 24.54
CA ALA A 221 -7.18 -5.54 24.42
C ALA A 221 -6.91 -4.06 24.15
N ASP A 222 -5.82 -3.52 24.71
CA ASP A 222 -5.38 -2.15 24.52
C ASP A 222 -4.30 -2.09 23.43
N TYR A 223 -4.55 -1.31 22.38
CA TYR A 223 -3.61 -1.11 21.28
C TYR A 223 -3.52 0.38 20.94
N TYR A 224 -2.31 0.93 21.02
CA TYR A 224 -2.04 2.32 20.66
C TYR A 224 -1.41 2.40 19.26
N CYS A 225 -2.21 2.84 18.29
CA CYS A 225 -1.76 3.02 16.91
C CYS A 225 -1.15 4.42 16.74
N MET A 226 0.06 4.49 16.18
CA MET A 226 0.66 5.75 15.73
C MET A 226 0.92 5.65 14.23
N ASP A 227 0.39 6.61 13.48
CA ASP A 227 0.69 6.80 12.07
C ASP A 227 1.53 8.08 11.92
N GLY A 228 2.63 8.00 11.19
CA GLY A 228 3.62 9.07 11.12
C GLY A 228 4.49 8.99 9.88
N THR A 229 4.79 10.15 9.32
CA THR A 229 5.72 10.28 8.20
C THR A 229 7.13 10.61 8.71
N ILE A 230 8.10 9.82 8.27
CA ILE A 230 9.48 9.89 8.75
C ILE A 230 10.39 10.11 7.54
N PRO A 231 11.33 11.08 7.60
CA PRO A 231 12.31 11.21 6.52
C PRO A 231 13.08 9.90 6.36
N ARG A 232 13.17 9.38 5.14
CA ARG A 232 13.77 8.06 4.84
C ARG A 232 15.10 7.80 5.55
N ARG A 233 15.98 8.80 5.63
CA ARG A 233 17.28 8.71 6.32
C ARG A 233 17.22 8.48 7.85
N HIS A 234 16.06 8.65 8.46
CA HIS A 234 15.83 8.48 9.90
C HIS A 234 14.97 7.27 10.24
N ILE A 235 14.52 6.48 9.25
CA ILE A 235 13.67 5.30 9.47
C ILE A 235 14.34 4.31 10.43
N THR A 236 15.62 4.02 10.19
CA THR A 236 16.46 3.16 11.02
C THR A 236 16.59 3.68 12.46
N THR A 237 16.77 4.99 12.63
CA THR A 237 16.87 5.59 13.97
C THR A 237 15.58 5.48 14.75
N LEU A 238 14.42 5.64 14.09
CA LEU A 238 13.12 5.49 14.72
C LEU A 238 12.89 4.05 15.17
N LEU A 239 13.11 3.08 14.27
CA LEU A 239 12.83 1.66 14.53
C LEU A 239 13.64 1.07 15.69
N LYS A 240 14.79 1.66 16.04
CA LYS A 240 15.58 1.29 17.22
C LYS A 240 15.02 1.81 18.55
N ARG A 241 14.15 2.81 18.50
CA ARG A 241 13.65 3.52 19.70
C ARG A 241 12.26 3.09 20.12
N ILE A 242 11.56 2.38 19.26
CA ILE A 242 10.26 1.75 19.52
C ILE A 242 10.49 0.27 19.83
#